data_AF-A0A8S9FR01-F1
#
_entry.id   AF-A0A8S9FR01-F1
#
_cell.length_a   1.000
_cell.length_b   1.000
_cell.length_c   1.000
_cell.angle_alpha   90.00
_cell.angle_beta   90.00
_cell.angle_gamma   90.00
#
_symmetry.space_group_name_H-M   'P 1'
#
loop_
_entity.id
_entity.type
_entity.pdbx_description
1 polymer ?
#
loop_
_entity_poly.entity_id
_entity_poly.type
_entity_poly.pdbx_seq_one_letter_code
_entity_poly.pdbx_strand_id
1 'polypeptide(L)'
;MLPKFDPANHKACLSVLEDVTTNAKQIQDSVLEAILSRNAKTEYLRGFLKGKFDKQSFKKNLPVITYEDYRSYIDRIANGEPSDIICDRPVTVLLVSSGTSGGVPKLIPLTAEDMEQRNLFVSLYRPLPFKHIKGLSEGKSLLFYFLTRESETASRIPVRTMITCVLKSVTPANKFIWERIQISPIEIATCPDTTQSMYCQLLCGLIQRGNVSVDVKVGHDYEPVVTTFSGLYRYRLGDVLRVTGFYNNAPQFHFVGRNKVVLSIDMDKTYEEDLLNAVTNAKLLLEPHDFVLIDFTSRVDFSSYPGRYVLYWELGSKVKDKKLEPKREVMEECCFTVEESLDSVYRKGRKNDKNIGPLEIKVVRRGAFDELMNFFVSRGTSVSQYKTPRSVKNEEALKILEATVVSKSFSQKVPSWELHELHSSR
;
A
#
# COMPACT_ATOMS: atom_id res chain seq x y z
N MET A 1 -8.39 -16.72 -18.31
CA MET A 1 -8.31 -15.50 -19.16
C MET A 1 -9.69 -14.85 -19.17
N LEU A 2 -9.78 -13.53 -19.31
CA LEU A 2 -11.08 -12.87 -19.49
C LEU A 2 -11.72 -13.29 -20.83
N PRO A 3 -13.07 -13.38 -20.93
CA PRO A 3 -13.74 -13.57 -22.21
C PRO A 3 -13.52 -12.35 -23.12
N LYS A 4 -13.71 -12.51 -24.43
CA LYS A 4 -13.73 -11.38 -25.36
C LYS A 4 -14.99 -10.55 -25.13
N PHE A 5 -14.86 -9.23 -25.04
CA PHE A 5 -15.97 -8.29 -24.96
C PHE A 5 -15.61 -7.00 -25.72
N ASP A 6 -16.63 -6.23 -26.09
CA ASP A 6 -16.45 -4.89 -26.65
C ASP A 6 -16.40 -3.84 -25.50
N PRO A 7 -15.28 -3.14 -25.29
CA PRO A 7 -15.15 -2.11 -24.25
C PRO A 7 -15.97 -0.84 -24.51
N ALA A 8 -16.51 -0.65 -25.72
CA ALA A 8 -17.47 0.42 -26.01
C ALA A 8 -18.89 0.05 -25.55
N ASN A 9 -19.27 -1.23 -25.60
CA ASN A 9 -20.58 -1.70 -25.19
C ASN A 9 -20.66 -1.87 -23.66
N HIS A 10 -21.14 -0.83 -22.98
CA HIS A 10 -21.30 -0.80 -21.52
C HIS A 10 -22.21 -1.94 -21.00
N LYS A 11 -23.26 -2.32 -21.73
CA LYS A 11 -24.15 -3.41 -21.33
C LYS A 11 -23.45 -4.77 -21.40
N ALA A 12 -22.65 -5.02 -22.43
CA ALA A 12 -21.84 -6.23 -22.54
C ALA A 12 -20.75 -6.30 -21.44
N CYS A 13 -20.07 -5.18 -21.16
CA CYS A 13 -19.10 -5.10 -20.06
C CYS A 13 -19.74 -5.41 -18.70
N LEU A 14 -20.90 -4.81 -18.40
CA LEU A 14 -21.64 -5.10 -17.17
C LEU A 14 -22.09 -6.57 -17.12
N SER A 15 -22.59 -7.14 -18.23
CA SER A 15 -22.93 -8.57 -18.29
C SER A 15 -21.75 -9.48 -17.94
N VAL A 16 -20.56 -9.19 -18.49
CA VAL A 16 -19.34 -9.96 -18.18
C VAL A 16 -18.94 -9.80 -16.70
N LEU A 17 -19.17 -8.65 -16.06
CA LEU A 17 -18.98 -8.49 -14.61
C LEU A 17 -20.00 -9.33 -13.81
N GLU A 18 -21.26 -9.37 -14.21
CA GLU A 18 -22.27 -10.27 -13.59
C GLU A 18 -21.87 -11.74 -13.76
N ASP A 19 -21.44 -12.16 -14.94
CA ASP A 19 -21.03 -13.54 -15.24
C ASP A 19 -19.81 -13.95 -14.41
N VAL A 20 -18.79 -13.08 -14.31
CA VAL A 20 -17.56 -13.34 -13.56
C VAL A 20 -17.81 -13.40 -12.05
N THR A 21 -18.71 -12.56 -11.53
CA THR A 21 -19.06 -12.56 -10.10
C THR A 21 -20.04 -13.67 -9.73
N THR A 22 -20.89 -14.11 -10.65
CA THR A 22 -21.82 -15.24 -10.45
C THR A 22 -21.09 -16.58 -10.51
N ASN A 23 -20.20 -16.78 -11.49
CA ASN A 23 -19.49 -18.05 -11.71
C ASN A 23 -18.10 -18.10 -11.06
N ALA A 24 -17.90 -17.31 -9.99
CA ALA A 24 -16.60 -17.07 -9.38
C ALA A 24 -15.84 -18.35 -9.00
N LYS A 25 -16.54 -19.38 -8.48
CA LYS A 25 -15.93 -20.67 -8.10
C LYS A 25 -15.39 -21.43 -9.33
N GLN A 26 -16.22 -21.58 -10.36
CA GLN A 26 -15.87 -22.26 -11.61
C GLN A 26 -14.71 -21.52 -12.30
N ILE A 27 -14.75 -20.19 -12.33
CA ILE A 27 -13.70 -19.36 -12.93
C ILE A 27 -12.39 -19.47 -12.15
N GLN A 28 -12.41 -19.47 -10.81
CA GLN A 28 -11.21 -19.69 -9.99
C GLN A 28 -10.59 -21.08 -10.23
N ASP A 29 -11.42 -22.12 -10.35
CA ASP A 29 -10.94 -23.48 -10.62
C ASP A 29 -10.32 -23.58 -12.03
N SER A 30 -10.97 -23.04 -13.06
CA SER A 30 -10.44 -22.95 -14.43
C SER A 30 -9.17 -22.08 -14.54
N VAL A 31 -9.06 -21.01 -13.75
CA VAL A 31 -7.85 -20.16 -13.71
C VAL A 31 -6.69 -20.91 -13.07
N LEU A 32 -6.92 -21.61 -11.95
CA LEU A 32 -5.90 -22.43 -11.31
C LEU A 32 -5.41 -23.54 -12.24
N GLU A 33 -6.33 -24.27 -12.87
CA GLU A 33 -6.01 -25.33 -13.84
C GLU A 33 -5.18 -24.80 -15.01
N ALA A 34 -5.56 -23.64 -15.59
CA ALA A 34 -4.83 -23.01 -16.67
C ALA A 34 -3.42 -22.56 -16.25
N ILE A 35 -3.26 -22.01 -15.04
CA ILE A 35 -1.95 -21.60 -14.50
C ILE A 35 -1.05 -22.82 -14.30
N LEU A 36 -1.56 -23.88 -13.66
CA LEU A 36 -0.79 -25.09 -13.36
C LEU A 36 -0.42 -25.87 -14.63
N SER A 37 -1.33 -25.96 -15.60
CA SER A 37 -1.09 -26.67 -16.87
C SER A 37 -0.06 -25.96 -17.74
N ARG A 38 -0.13 -24.62 -17.86
CA ARG A 38 0.85 -23.83 -18.62
C ARG A 38 2.24 -23.94 -18.01
N ASN A 39 2.33 -23.72 -16.69
CA ASN A 39 3.60 -23.72 -15.97
C ASN A 39 4.06 -25.12 -15.52
N ALA A 40 3.41 -26.20 -15.99
CA ALA A 40 3.65 -27.58 -15.56
C ALA A 40 5.12 -28.03 -15.63
N LYS A 41 5.88 -27.45 -16.56
CA LYS A 41 7.29 -27.77 -16.81
C LYS A 41 8.28 -26.84 -16.11
N THR A 42 7.84 -25.77 -15.45
CA THR A 42 8.76 -24.80 -14.83
C THR A 42 9.59 -25.45 -13.73
N GLU A 43 10.80 -24.94 -13.47
CA GLU A 43 11.66 -25.47 -12.40
C GLU A 43 10.92 -25.48 -11.06
N TYR A 44 10.29 -24.34 -10.72
CA TYR A 44 9.56 -24.16 -9.47
C TYR A 44 8.41 -25.16 -9.29
N LEU A 45 7.48 -25.27 -10.26
CA LEU A 45 6.36 -26.21 -10.11
C LEU A 45 6.80 -27.67 -10.21
N ARG A 46 7.84 -27.99 -10.99
CA ARG A 46 8.38 -29.36 -11.09
C ARG A 46 8.91 -29.84 -9.74
N GLY A 47 9.56 -28.97 -8.95
CA GLY A 47 10.06 -29.28 -7.61
C GLY A 47 8.97 -29.74 -6.63
N PHE A 48 7.80 -29.08 -6.64
CA PHE A 48 6.71 -29.37 -5.69
C PHE A 48 5.66 -30.35 -6.22
N LEU A 49 5.27 -30.27 -7.50
CA LEU A 49 4.11 -30.98 -8.03
C LEU A 49 4.42 -32.31 -8.72
N LYS A 50 5.65 -32.49 -9.23
CA LYS A 50 6.11 -33.74 -9.88
C LYS A 50 5.10 -34.32 -10.90
N GLY A 51 4.43 -33.46 -11.67
CA GLY A 51 3.45 -33.85 -12.67
C GLY A 51 1.98 -33.87 -12.23
N LYS A 52 1.65 -33.47 -10.99
CA LYS A 52 0.26 -33.42 -10.48
C LYS A 52 -0.29 -32.00 -10.46
N PHE A 53 -1.28 -31.70 -11.30
CA PHE A 53 -1.79 -30.33 -11.52
C PHE A 53 -3.21 -30.09 -11.00
N ASP A 54 -3.70 -30.97 -10.12
CA ASP A 54 -5.00 -30.84 -9.48
C ASP A 54 -4.97 -29.89 -8.26
N LYS A 55 -6.14 -29.36 -7.91
CA LYS A 55 -6.35 -28.41 -6.80
C LYS A 55 -5.98 -28.97 -5.42
N GLN A 56 -6.06 -30.28 -5.20
CA GLN A 56 -5.67 -30.89 -3.91
C GLN A 56 -4.15 -31.00 -3.82
N SER A 57 -3.48 -31.51 -4.86
CA SER A 57 -2.02 -31.54 -4.95
C SER A 57 -1.41 -30.14 -4.83
N PHE A 58 -2.00 -29.14 -5.49
CA PHE A 58 -1.61 -27.73 -5.33
C PHE A 58 -1.67 -27.27 -3.86
N LYS A 59 -2.80 -27.48 -3.17
CA LYS A 59 -2.98 -27.07 -1.77
C LYS A 59 -2.08 -27.83 -0.80
N LYS A 60 -1.78 -29.10 -1.09
CA LYS A 60 -1.00 -29.99 -0.22
C LYS A 60 0.52 -29.81 -0.39
N ASN A 61 0.99 -29.63 -1.62
CA ASN A 61 2.41 -29.76 -1.94
C ASN A 61 3.13 -28.40 -2.12
N LEU A 62 2.43 -27.33 -2.52
CA LEU A 62 3.04 -26.00 -2.56
C LEU A 62 2.97 -25.33 -1.19
N PRO A 63 4.09 -24.82 -0.64
CA PRO A 63 4.06 -23.99 0.57
C PRO A 63 3.33 -22.66 0.32
N VAL A 64 2.93 -22.00 1.41
CA VAL A 64 2.60 -20.57 1.39
C VAL A 64 3.90 -19.81 1.61
N ILE A 65 4.21 -18.84 0.76
CA ILE A 65 5.54 -18.21 0.69
C ILE A 65 5.49 -16.69 0.88
N THR A 66 6.64 -16.15 1.24
CA THR A 66 6.96 -14.73 1.31
C THR A 66 7.79 -14.31 0.08
N TYR A 67 8.38 -13.11 0.08
CA TYR A 67 9.27 -12.69 -1.02
C TYR A 67 10.66 -13.30 -0.86
N GLU A 68 11.07 -13.46 0.38
CA GLU A 68 12.37 -13.94 0.82
C GLU A 68 12.61 -15.38 0.32
N ASP A 69 11.58 -16.23 0.38
CA ASP A 69 11.58 -17.61 -0.15
C ASP A 69 11.69 -17.69 -1.69
N TYR A 70 11.36 -16.60 -2.38
CA TYR A 70 11.17 -16.56 -3.83
C TYR A 70 12.22 -15.69 -4.55
N ARG A 71 12.93 -14.85 -3.80
CA ARG A 71 13.88 -13.85 -4.29
C ARG A 71 14.98 -14.45 -5.16
N SER A 72 15.50 -15.61 -4.81
CA SER A 72 16.57 -16.28 -5.56
C SER A 72 16.20 -16.55 -7.03
N TYR A 73 14.95 -16.96 -7.31
CA TYR A 73 14.48 -17.18 -8.68
C TYR A 73 14.37 -15.87 -9.48
N ILE A 74 13.97 -14.78 -8.82
CA ILE A 74 13.89 -13.44 -9.43
C ILE A 74 15.30 -12.92 -9.74
N ASP A 75 16.23 -13.05 -8.79
CA ASP A 75 17.62 -12.63 -8.95
C ASP A 75 18.32 -13.43 -10.08
N ARG A 76 18.02 -14.73 -10.25
CA ARG A 76 18.50 -15.56 -11.37
C ARG A 76 18.02 -15.05 -12.73
N ILE A 77 16.74 -14.73 -12.86
CA ILE A 77 16.15 -14.16 -14.10
C ILE A 77 16.72 -12.74 -14.39
N ALA A 78 16.89 -11.92 -13.35
CA ALA A 78 17.53 -10.62 -13.46
C ALA A 78 19.00 -10.70 -13.91
N ASN A 79 19.68 -11.82 -13.66
CA ASN A 79 21.04 -12.08 -14.13
C ASN A 79 21.10 -12.87 -15.46
N GLY A 80 19.96 -13.21 -16.06
CA GLY A 80 19.87 -13.72 -17.43
C GLY A 80 19.52 -15.20 -17.58
N GLU A 81 19.18 -15.91 -16.50
CA GLU A 81 18.59 -17.23 -16.65
C GLU A 81 17.17 -17.15 -17.27
N PRO A 82 16.71 -18.18 -17.99
CA PRO A 82 15.41 -18.14 -18.67
C PRO A 82 14.23 -18.02 -17.70
N SER A 83 13.11 -17.47 -18.18
CA SER A 83 11.91 -17.29 -17.37
C SER A 83 11.23 -18.61 -16.96
N ASP A 84 11.53 -19.74 -17.64
CA ASP A 84 10.95 -21.05 -17.37
C ASP A 84 11.35 -21.66 -16.03
N ILE A 85 12.25 -21.01 -15.28
CA ILE A 85 12.41 -21.23 -13.84
C ILE A 85 11.06 -21.08 -13.12
N ILE A 86 10.26 -20.07 -13.50
CA ILE A 86 9.02 -19.70 -12.79
C ILE A 86 7.78 -19.53 -13.67
N CYS A 87 7.93 -19.29 -14.96
CA CYS A 87 6.84 -18.94 -15.87
C CYS A 87 7.05 -19.53 -17.28
N ASP A 88 6.01 -20.07 -17.91
CA ASP A 88 6.03 -20.58 -19.29
C ASP A 88 6.34 -19.52 -20.35
N ARG A 89 6.34 -18.23 -19.96
CA ARG A 89 6.48 -17.07 -20.84
C ARG A 89 7.62 -16.17 -20.39
N PRO A 90 8.21 -15.39 -21.33
CA PRO A 90 9.23 -14.42 -20.98
C PRO A 90 8.69 -13.37 -20.00
N VAL A 91 9.42 -13.17 -18.92
CA VAL A 91 9.29 -12.01 -18.04
C VAL A 91 9.79 -10.80 -18.83
N THR A 92 8.90 -9.85 -19.13
CA THR A 92 9.22 -8.68 -19.97
C THR A 92 9.51 -7.43 -19.14
N VAL A 93 9.14 -7.43 -17.85
CA VAL A 93 9.35 -6.33 -16.91
C VAL A 93 9.52 -6.91 -15.49
N LEU A 94 10.38 -6.31 -14.67
CA LEU A 94 10.34 -6.45 -13.22
C LEU A 94 9.67 -5.21 -12.60
N LEU A 95 8.52 -5.42 -11.96
CA LEU A 95 7.77 -4.37 -11.29
C LEU A 95 8.39 -4.04 -9.93
N VAL A 96 8.73 -2.76 -9.72
CA VAL A 96 9.18 -2.24 -8.42
C VAL A 96 7.96 -2.03 -7.52
N SER A 97 7.88 -2.86 -6.47
CA SER A 97 6.89 -2.73 -5.40
C SER A 97 7.28 -1.65 -4.39
N SER A 98 6.30 -0.96 -3.81
CA SER A 98 6.49 -0.08 -2.65
C SER A 98 6.77 -0.86 -1.35
N GLY A 99 6.53 -2.16 -1.33
CA GLY A 99 6.97 -3.04 -0.23
C GLY A 99 8.43 -3.46 -0.43
N THR A 100 9.24 -3.34 0.63
CA THR A 100 10.66 -3.71 0.62
C THR A 100 10.94 -5.06 1.26
N SER A 101 12.06 -5.68 0.92
CA SER A 101 12.68 -6.84 1.58
C SER A 101 14.12 -6.47 1.94
N GLY A 102 14.49 -6.54 3.22
CA GLY A 102 15.84 -6.13 3.68
C GLY A 102 16.21 -4.67 3.35
N GLY A 103 15.22 -3.77 3.25
CA GLY A 103 15.41 -2.37 2.86
C GLY A 103 15.44 -2.09 1.34
N VAL A 104 15.47 -3.13 0.50
CA VAL A 104 15.45 -3.00 -0.97
C VAL A 104 14.02 -3.22 -1.50
N PRO A 105 13.52 -2.43 -2.48
CA PRO A 105 12.22 -2.67 -3.11
C PRO A 105 12.08 -4.08 -3.69
N LYS A 106 10.92 -4.72 -3.49
CA LYS A 106 10.64 -6.05 -4.06
C LYS A 106 10.44 -5.94 -5.58
N LEU A 107 11.20 -6.73 -6.34
CA LEU A 107 11.06 -6.89 -7.79
C LEU A 107 10.05 -8.00 -8.09
N ILE A 108 8.95 -7.69 -8.78
CA ILE A 108 7.85 -8.62 -9.07
C ILE A 108 7.79 -8.91 -10.59
N PRO A 109 7.94 -10.17 -11.04
CA PRO A 109 7.87 -10.52 -12.45
C PRO A 109 6.53 -10.16 -13.10
N LEU A 110 6.59 -9.61 -14.32
CA LEU A 110 5.44 -9.31 -15.16
C LEU A 110 5.68 -9.82 -16.60
N THR A 111 4.70 -10.52 -17.14
CA THR A 111 4.65 -10.96 -18.55
C THR A 111 3.78 -10.02 -19.39
N ALA A 112 3.96 -10.05 -20.73
CA ALA A 112 3.14 -9.26 -21.64
C ALA A 112 1.63 -9.58 -21.56
N GLU A 113 1.25 -10.86 -21.43
CA GLU A 113 -0.16 -11.27 -21.31
C GLU A 113 -0.80 -10.81 -19.99
N ASP A 114 -0.05 -10.78 -18.88
CA ASP A 114 -0.53 -10.25 -17.59
C ASP A 114 -0.80 -8.73 -17.68
N MET A 115 0.09 -7.99 -18.37
CA MET A 115 -0.13 -6.56 -18.65
C MET A 115 -1.37 -6.34 -19.53
N GLU A 116 -1.57 -7.14 -20.58
CA GLU A 116 -2.75 -7.06 -21.45
C GLU A 116 -4.04 -7.37 -20.68
N GLN A 117 -4.06 -8.43 -19.86
CA GLN A 117 -5.21 -8.77 -19.02
C GLN A 117 -5.59 -7.66 -18.03
N ARG A 118 -4.60 -6.93 -17.48
CA ARG A 118 -4.85 -5.77 -16.60
C ARG A 118 -5.48 -4.61 -17.37
N ASN A 119 -4.96 -4.26 -18.54
CA ASN A 119 -5.51 -3.20 -19.39
C ASN A 119 -6.95 -3.53 -19.83
N LEU A 120 -7.20 -4.80 -20.15
CA LEU A 120 -8.53 -5.29 -20.48
C LEU A 120 -9.48 -5.21 -19.27
N PHE A 121 -9.05 -5.60 -18.07
CA PHE A 121 -9.88 -5.50 -16.86
C PHE A 121 -10.24 -4.06 -16.49
N VAL A 122 -9.33 -3.10 -16.64
CA VAL A 122 -9.63 -1.66 -16.45
C VAL A 122 -10.74 -1.20 -17.40
N SER A 123 -10.70 -1.65 -18.66
CA SER A 123 -11.73 -1.34 -19.66
C SER A 123 -13.08 -1.99 -19.32
N LEU A 124 -13.06 -3.22 -18.80
CA LEU A 124 -14.24 -3.96 -18.35
C LEU A 124 -14.93 -3.28 -17.15
N TYR A 125 -14.15 -2.82 -16.17
CA TYR A 125 -14.66 -2.22 -14.93
C TYR A 125 -15.27 -0.82 -15.15
N ARG A 126 -14.74 -0.04 -16.12
CA ARG A 126 -15.10 1.37 -16.35
C ARG A 126 -16.61 1.69 -16.34
N PRO A 127 -17.53 0.89 -16.93
CA PRO A 127 -18.96 1.21 -16.92
C PRO A 127 -19.64 1.07 -15.54
N LEU A 128 -19.02 0.38 -14.58
CA LEU A 128 -19.62 0.17 -13.26
C LEU A 128 -19.69 1.48 -12.45
N PRO A 129 -18.62 2.29 -12.28
CA PRO A 129 -18.74 3.64 -11.74
C PRO A 129 -19.80 4.52 -12.44
N PHE A 130 -19.90 4.47 -13.77
CA PHE A 130 -20.90 5.23 -14.54
C PHE A 130 -22.35 4.84 -14.21
N LYS A 131 -22.61 3.55 -13.88
CA LYS A 131 -23.93 3.06 -13.46
C LYS A 131 -24.36 3.64 -12.10
N HIS A 132 -23.41 3.88 -11.19
CA HIS A 132 -23.69 4.27 -9.81
C HIS A 132 -23.52 5.78 -9.54
N ILE A 133 -22.73 6.49 -10.36
CA ILE A 133 -22.40 7.91 -10.16
C ILE A 133 -22.88 8.69 -11.38
N LYS A 134 -24.06 9.33 -11.26
CA LYS A 134 -24.63 10.16 -12.33
C LYS A 134 -23.65 11.29 -12.72
N GLY A 135 -23.55 11.57 -14.01
CA GLY A 135 -22.62 12.57 -14.56
C GLY A 135 -21.16 12.12 -14.67
N LEU A 136 -20.74 11.00 -14.06
CA LEU A 136 -19.33 10.57 -14.14
C LEU A 136 -18.89 10.21 -15.57
N SER A 137 -19.81 9.72 -16.41
CA SER A 137 -19.57 9.45 -17.83
C SER A 137 -19.54 10.70 -18.71
N GLU A 138 -19.99 11.85 -18.19
CA GLU A 138 -20.04 13.14 -18.89
C GLU A 138 -18.79 13.99 -18.60
N GLY A 139 -18.06 13.64 -17.55
CA GLY A 139 -16.84 14.31 -17.11
C GLY A 139 -15.54 13.55 -17.40
N LYS A 140 -14.44 14.14 -16.93
CA LYS A 140 -13.09 13.54 -16.94
C LYS A 140 -12.56 13.48 -15.51
N SER A 141 -11.80 12.44 -15.19
CA SER A 141 -11.09 12.30 -13.92
C SER A 141 -9.86 13.21 -13.84
N LEU A 142 -9.60 13.76 -12.65
CA LEU A 142 -8.33 14.36 -12.28
C LEU A 142 -7.57 13.38 -11.38
N LEU A 143 -6.64 12.63 -11.96
CA LEU A 143 -5.74 11.75 -11.21
C LEU A 143 -4.29 12.22 -11.40
N PHE A 144 -3.51 12.36 -10.33
CA PHE A 144 -2.13 12.79 -10.45
C PHE A 144 -1.23 11.58 -10.74
N TYR A 145 -0.68 11.51 -11.95
CA TYR A 145 0.21 10.44 -12.40
C TYR A 145 1.60 10.99 -12.68
N PHE A 146 2.64 10.28 -12.28
CA PHE A 146 4.01 10.69 -12.52
C PHE A 146 4.84 9.51 -13.02
N LEU A 147 5.62 9.75 -14.06
CA LEU A 147 6.68 8.85 -14.49
C LEU A 147 7.71 8.72 -13.37
N THR A 148 8.15 7.48 -13.12
CA THR A 148 9.16 7.18 -12.11
C THR A 148 10.46 6.82 -12.80
N ARG A 149 11.62 7.16 -12.21
CA ARG A 149 12.91 6.70 -12.74
C ARG A 149 12.89 5.17 -12.94
N GLU A 150 13.43 4.74 -14.06
CA GLU A 150 13.55 3.34 -14.45
C GLU A 150 15.00 2.90 -14.32
N SER A 151 15.21 1.59 -14.23
CA SER A 151 16.53 0.96 -14.31
C SER A 151 16.42 -0.32 -15.14
N GLU A 152 17.53 -1.00 -15.37
CA GLU A 152 17.57 -2.29 -16.07
C GLU A 152 18.36 -3.30 -15.22
N THR A 153 18.01 -4.58 -15.36
CA THR A 153 18.80 -5.67 -14.77
C THR A 153 20.10 -5.91 -15.56
N ALA A 154 21.00 -6.75 -15.04
CA ALA A 154 22.19 -7.19 -15.79
C ALA A 154 21.82 -7.86 -17.14
N SER A 155 20.67 -8.56 -17.19
CA SER A 155 20.07 -9.14 -18.40
C SER A 155 19.25 -8.16 -19.27
N ARG A 156 19.30 -6.85 -18.99
CA ARG A 156 18.53 -5.78 -19.67
C ARG A 156 17.01 -5.93 -19.59
N ILE A 157 16.49 -6.57 -18.53
CA ILE A 157 15.04 -6.56 -18.25
C ILE A 157 14.70 -5.20 -17.62
N PRO A 158 13.71 -4.45 -18.15
CA PRO A 158 13.30 -3.17 -17.56
C PRO A 158 12.75 -3.33 -16.14
N VAL A 159 13.23 -2.48 -15.23
CA VAL A 159 12.85 -2.40 -13.82
C VAL A 159 12.12 -1.08 -13.58
N ARG A 160 10.82 -1.14 -13.30
CA ARG A 160 9.94 0.05 -13.26
C ARG A 160 8.66 -0.13 -12.45
N THR A 161 7.96 0.96 -12.14
CA THR A 161 6.70 0.90 -11.39
C THR A 161 5.51 0.51 -12.26
N MET A 162 4.46 -0.08 -11.67
CA MET A 162 3.23 -0.45 -12.42
C MET A 162 2.57 0.76 -13.08
N ILE A 163 2.58 1.93 -12.43
CA ILE A 163 2.07 3.18 -13.01
C ILE A 163 2.86 3.54 -14.26
N THR A 164 4.20 3.42 -14.24
CA THR A 164 5.05 3.65 -15.42
C THR A 164 4.77 2.65 -16.54
N CYS A 165 4.46 1.37 -16.22
CA CYS A 165 3.98 0.42 -17.22
C CYS A 165 2.65 0.85 -17.88
N VAL A 166 1.69 1.34 -17.10
CA VAL A 166 0.40 1.83 -17.63
C VAL A 166 0.61 3.06 -18.51
N LEU A 167 1.37 4.06 -18.05
CA LEU A 167 1.70 5.26 -18.83
C LEU A 167 2.38 4.90 -20.16
N LYS A 168 3.34 3.96 -20.15
CA LYS A 168 4.01 3.47 -21.36
C LYS A 168 3.20 2.50 -22.23
N SER A 169 2.04 2.02 -21.76
CA SER A 169 1.10 1.27 -22.60
C SER A 169 0.15 2.18 -23.40
N VAL A 170 0.18 3.49 -23.11
CA VAL A 170 -0.48 4.50 -23.95
C VAL A 170 0.36 4.71 -25.22
N THR A 171 -0.20 4.30 -26.34
CA THR A 171 0.37 4.41 -27.69
C THR A 171 -0.49 5.37 -28.52
N PRO A 172 0.01 5.90 -29.66
CA PRO A 172 -0.82 6.72 -30.55
C PRO A 172 -2.15 6.07 -30.95
N ALA A 173 -2.18 4.74 -31.06
CA ALA A 173 -3.37 3.96 -31.41
C ALA A 173 -4.46 3.91 -30.31
N ASN A 174 -4.11 4.10 -29.03
CA ASN A 174 -5.05 4.06 -27.90
C ASN A 174 -5.10 5.35 -27.06
N LYS A 175 -4.31 6.38 -27.41
CA LYS A 175 -4.24 7.68 -26.72
C LYS A 175 -5.61 8.33 -26.49
N PHE A 176 -6.53 8.17 -27.45
CA PHE A 176 -7.90 8.67 -27.34
C PHE A 176 -8.68 8.13 -26.12
N ILE A 177 -8.31 6.96 -25.58
CA ILE A 177 -8.92 6.39 -24.38
C ILE A 177 -8.47 7.19 -23.15
N TRP A 178 -7.17 7.52 -23.07
CA TRP A 178 -6.62 8.37 -22.02
C TRP A 178 -7.26 9.76 -22.03
N GLU A 179 -7.27 10.41 -23.19
CA GLU A 179 -7.82 11.77 -23.34
C GLU A 179 -9.32 11.89 -23.03
N ARG A 180 -10.09 10.80 -23.17
CA ARG A 180 -11.51 10.73 -22.78
C ARG A 180 -11.72 10.55 -21.29
N ILE A 181 -10.80 9.88 -20.59
CA ILE A 181 -10.95 9.55 -19.16
C ILE A 181 -10.27 10.60 -18.28
N GLN A 182 -9.17 11.19 -18.74
CA GLN A 182 -8.22 11.93 -17.91
C GLN A 182 -8.12 13.40 -18.32
N ILE A 183 -8.12 14.30 -17.34
CA ILE A 183 -7.97 15.75 -17.53
C ILE A 183 -6.56 16.12 -18.03
N SER A 184 -5.54 15.48 -17.44
CA SER A 184 -4.12 15.71 -17.77
C SER A 184 -3.69 14.94 -19.04
N PRO A 185 -3.16 15.62 -20.07
CA PRO A 185 -2.50 14.97 -21.21
C PRO A 185 -1.39 14.01 -20.78
N ILE A 186 -1.21 12.92 -21.54
CA ILE A 186 -0.24 11.87 -21.23
C ILE A 186 1.20 12.38 -21.24
N GLU A 187 1.50 13.38 -22.09
CA GLU A 187 2.79 14.07 -22.19
C GLU A 187 3.18 14.75 -20.86
N ILE A 188 2.20 15.23 -20.09
CA ILE A 188 2.43 15.88 -18.80
C ILE A 188 2.66 14.82 -17.70
N ALA A 189 1.87 13.75 -17.70
CA ALA A 189 2.04 12.63 -16.77
C ALA A 189 3.34 11.82 -17.01
N THR A 190 3.88 11.87 -18.24
CA THR A 190 5.15 11.24 -18.63
C THR A 190 6.36 12.19 -18.55
N CYS A 191 6.17 13.45 -18.14
CA CYS A 191 7.26 14.40 -17.97
C CYS A 191 8.25 13.92 -16.87
N PRO A 192 9.56 13.85 -17.16
CA PRO A 192 10.57 13.44 -16.16
C PRO A 192 10.79 14.43 -15.03
N ASP A 193 10.47 15.72 -15.25
CA ASP A 193 10.50 16.75 -14.21
C ASP A 193 9.19 16.70 -13.41
N THR A 194 9.27 16.22 -12.18
CA THR A 194 8.11 16.06 -11.29
C THR A 194 7.47 17.40 -10.90
N THR A 195 8.24 18.49 -10.86
CA THR A 195 7.73 19.83 -10.52
C THR A 195 6.91 20.39 -11.67
N GLN A 196 7.44 20.32 -12.90
CA GLN A 196 6.71 20.70 -14.11
C GLN A 196 5.48 19.80 -14.31
N SER A 197 5.62 18.49 -14.12
CA SER A 197 4.51 17.53 -14.20
C SER A 197 3.39 17.87 -13.21
N MET A 198 3.72 18.10 -11.93
CA MET A 198 2.74 18.46 -10.90
C MET A 198 2.03 19.78 -11.21
N TYR A 199 2.79 20.83 -11.54
CA TYR A 199 2.25 22.15 -11.85
C TYR A 199 1.27 22.10 -13.02
N CYS A 200 1.66 21.44 -14.10
CA CYS A 200 0.84 21.33 -15.31
C CYS A 200 -0.39 20.43 -15.11
N GLN A 201 -0.31 19.36 -14.32
CA GLN A 201 -1.49 18.56 -13.96
C GLN A 201 -2.48 19.33 -13.09
N LEU A 202 -2.00 20.11 -12.12
CA LEU A 202 -2.83 21.01 -11.31
C LEU A 202 -3.50 22.08 -12.18
N LEU A 203 -2.78 22.68 -13.12
CA LEU A 203 -3.31 23.66 -14.07
C LEU A 203 -4.44 23.04 -14.92
N CYS A 204 -4.24 21.86 -15.50
CA CYS A 204 -5.29 21.15 -16.24
C CYS A 204 -6.52 20.87 -15.35
N GLY A 205 -6.30 20.44 -14.10
CA GLY A 205 -7.35 20.19 -13.10
C GLY A 205 -8.18 21.42 -12.77
N LEU A 206 -7.53 22.56 -12.51
CA LEU A 206 -8.20 23.83 -12.17
C LEU A 206 -9.00 24.41 -13.34
N ILE A 207 -8.51 24.24 -14.57
CA ILE A 207 -9.21 24.65 -15.80
C ILE A 207 -10.48 23.81 -16.03
N GLN A 208 -10.49 22.53 -15.62
CA GLN A 208 -11.58 21.57 -15.90
C GLN A 208 -12.37 21.15 -14.64
N ARG A 209 -12.39 22.01 -13.61
CA ARG A 209 -12.83 21.75 -12.21
C ARG A 209 -14.28 21.30 -11.94
N GLY A 210 -15.07 20.93 -12.94
CA GLY A 210 -16.53 20.74 -12.82
C GLY A 210 -17.03 19.33 -12.40
N ASN A 211 -16.18 18.30 -12.34
CA ASN A 211 -16.62 16.91 -12.55
C ASN A 211 -16.02 15.81 -11.61
N VAL A 212 -16.25 15.81 -10.28
CA VAL A 212 -15.75 14.73 -9.36
C VAL A 212 -16.67 14.47 -8.13
N SER A 213 -16.93 13.20 -7.74
CA SER A 213 -17.58 12.80 -6.45
C SER A 213 -17.58 11.27 -6.16
N VAL A 214 -17.33 10.80 -4.91
CA VAL A 214 -17.75 9.49 -4.29
C VAL A 214 -17.43 9.32 -2.78
N ASP A 215 -18.17 8.45 -2.03
CA ASP A 215 -17.76 7.79 -0.75
C ASP A 215 -18.75 6.70 -0.19
N VAL A 216 -18.30 5.56 0.41
CA VAL A 216 -19.03 4.63 1.38
C VAL A 216 -18.11 3.57 2.11
N LYS A 217 -18.54 2.86 3.21
CA LYS A 217 -17.71 1.88 4.04
C LYS A 217 -18.41 0.71 4.82
N VAL A 218 -17.64 -0.26 5.41
CA VAL A 218 -18.08 -1.69 5.69
C VAL A 218 -17.39 -2.62 6.82
N GLY A 219 -17.09 -3.95 6.61
CA GLY A 219 -17.30 -5.15 7.52
C GLY A 219 -16.19 -5.92 8.36
N HIS A 220 -15.71 -7.16 7.99
CA HIS A 220 -14.82 -8.13 8.77
C HIS A 220 -13.56 -8.74 8.03
N ASP A 221 -12.41 -9.10 8.66
CA ASP A 221 -11.03 -9.17 8.04
C ASP A 221 -10.35 -10.49 7.58
N TYR A 222 -9.45 -10.39 6.55
CA TYR A 222 -8.68 -11.48 5.88
C TYR A 222 -7.33 -11.00 5.26
N GLU A 223 -6.32 -11.87 5.13
CA GLU A 223 -5.06 -11.57 4.38
C GLU A 223 -5.04 -12.24 2.97
N PRO A 224 -4.84 -11.51 1.85
CA PRO A 224 -4.80 -12.11 0.52
C PRO A 224 -3.54 -12.92 0.21
N VAL A 225 -3.75 -14.12 -0.33
CA VAL A 225 -2.73 -15.01 -0.87
C VAL A 225 -3.00 -15.22 -2.35
N VAL A 226 -2.12 -14.72 -3.22
CA VAL A 226 -2.34 -14.71 -4.67
C VAL A 226 -1.55 -15.79 -5.40
N THR A 227 -2.08 -16.21 -6.55
CA THR A 227 -1.35 -17.00 -7.55
C THR A 227 -1.58 -16.36 -8.92
N THR A 228 -0.50 -16.06 -9.66
CA THR A 228 -0.56 -15.25 -10.89
C THR A 228 -0.07 -16.01 -12.12
N PHE A 229 -0.45 -15.55 -13.31
CA PHE A 229 0.10 -16.08 -14.56
C PHE A 229 1.60 -15.77 -14.72
N SER A 230 2.09 -14.70 -14.10
CA SER A 230 3.52 -14.31 -14.09
C SER A 230 4.34 -15.00 -12.98
N GLY A 231 3.96 -16.22 -12.58
CA GLY A 231 4.80 -17.11 -11.76
C GLY A 231 4.70 -16.99 -10.24
N LEU A 232 4.00 -16.01 -9.66
CA LEU A 232 3.82 -16.00 -8.20
C LEU A 232 2.86 -17.14 -7.81
N TYR A 233 3.26 -18.03 -6.89
CA TYR A 233 2.42 -19.13 -6.41
C TYR A 233 2.22 -19.07 -4.90
N ARG A 234 0.97 -19.03 -4.44
CA ARG A 234 0.58 -18.88 -3.02
C ARG A 234 1.36 -17.77 -2.28
N TYR A 235 1.59 -16.65 -2.97
CA TYR A 235 2.36 -15.51 -2.46
C TYR A 235 1.48 -14.63 -1.57
N ARG A 236 1.94 -14.37 -0.34
CA ARG A 236 1.26 -13.45 0.59
C ARG A 236 1.46 -12.00 0.18
N LEU A 237 0.38 -11.24 -0.03
CA LEU A 237 0.48 -9.80 -0.32
C LEU A 237 0.90 -8.98 0.92
N GLY A 238 0.57 -9.45 2.13
CA GLY A 238 0.79 -8.72 3.38
C GLY A 238 -0.21 -7.59 3.65
N ASP A 239 -1.21 -7.42 2.77
CA ASP A 239 -2.35 -6.52 2.94
C ASP A 239 -3.43 -7.20 3.82
N VAL A 240 -4.18 -6.44 4.63
CA VAL A 240 -5.35 -6.93 5.38
C VAL A 240 -6.62 -6.33 4.78
N LEU A 241 -7.60 -7.18 4.48
CA LEU A 241 -8.81 -6.87 3.72
C LEU A 241 -10.08 -7.32 4.46
N ARG A 242 -10.93 -6.35 4.75
CA ARG A 242 -12.23 -6.48 5.40
C ARG A 242 -13.31 -6.91 4.40
N VAL A 243 -13.72 -8.18 4.35
CA VAL A 243 -14.95 -8.59 3.64
C VAL A 243 -16.11 -7.71 4.07
N THR A 244 -16.75 -7.13 3.07
CA THR A 244 -17.78 -6.11 3.23
C THR A 244 -19.19 -6.64 2.97
N GLY A 245 -19.28 -7.85 2.43
CA GLY A 245 -20.45 -8.39 1.79
C GLY A 245 -20.05 -9.12 0.51
N PHE A 246 -21.04 -9.48 -0.29
CA PHE A 246 -20.85 -10.17 -1.56
C PHE A 246 -21.61 -9.44 -2.65
N TYR A 247 -21.00 -9.32 -3.83
CA TYR A 247 -21.70 -8.97 -5.06
C TYR A 247 -21.88 -10.26 -5.86
N ASN A 248 -23.12 -10.72 -6.01
CA ASN A 248 -23.44 -12.08 -6.44
C ASN A 248 -22.66 -13.11 -5.56
N ASN A 249 -21.83 -13.95 -6.16
CA ASN A 249 -21.00 -14.93 -5.44
C ASN A 249 -19.56 -14.46 -5.21
N ALA A 250 -19.22 -13.20 -5.54
CA ALA A 250 -17.89 -12.64 -5.34
C ALA A 250 -17.82 -11.80 -4.05
N PRO A 251 -16.87 -12.07 -3.13
CA PRO A 251 -16.68 -11.24 -1.94
C PRO A 251 -16.18 -9.85 -2.33
N GLN A 252 -16.76 -8.83 -1.70
CA GLN A 252 -16.28 -7.45 -1.75
C GLN A 252 -15.39 -7.19 -0.53
N PHE A 253 -14.40 -6.31 -0.65
CA PHE A 253 -13.39 -6.04 0.39
C PHE A 253 -13.14 -4.55 0.60
N HIS A 254 -12.92 -4.16 1.86
CA HIS A 254 -12.44 -2.85 2.28
C HIS A 254 -11.01 -3.00 2.81
N PHE A 255 -10.07 -2.17 2.34
CA PHE A 255 -8.68 -2.25 2.78
C PHE A 255 -8.51 -1.74 4.21
N VAL A 256 -7.91 -2.56 5.08
CA VAL A 256 -7.69 -2.29 6.50
C VAL A 256 -6.30 -1.70 6.72
N GLY A 257 -5.27 -2.41 6.24
CA GLY A 257 -3.89 -2.05 6.51
C GLY A 257 -2.90 -3.06 5.95
N ARG A 258 -1.69 -3.09 6.52
CA ARG A 258 -0.69 -4.13 6.25
C ARG A 258 -0.29 -4.83 7.53
N ASN A 259 -0.08 -6.14 7.45
CA ASN A 259 0.37 -6.98 8.55
C ASN A 259 1.87 -6.74 8.84
N LYS A 260 2.15 -5.58 9.43
CA LYS A 260 3.50 -5.04 9.66
C LYS A 260 3.59 -4.47 11.07
N VAL A 261 4.37 -5.13 11.92
CA VAL A 261 4.79 -4.59 13.22
C VAL A 261 5.67 -3.37 12.96
N VAL A 262 5.26 -2.21 13.49
CA VAL A 262 5.97 -0.93 13.32
C VAL A 262 6.84 -0.59 14.51
N LEU A 263 6.41 -0.98 15.72
CA LEU A 263 7.10 -0.74 16.98
C LEU A 263 7.06 -2.00 17.86
N SER A 264 8.13 -2.21 18.63
CA SER A 264 8.34 -3.35 19.54
C SER A 264 9.57 -3.06 20.40
N ILE A 265 9.44 -3.11 21.73
CA ILE A 265 10.55 -2.92 22.70
C ILE A 265 11.02 -4.27 23.25
N ASP A 266 10.08 -5.11 23.64
CA ASP A 266 10.26 -6.43 24.23
C ASP A 266 9.28 -7.42 23.56
N MET A 267 8.26 -7.91 24.27
CA MET A 267 7.24 -8.81 23.72
C MET A 267 6.04 -8.08 23.06
N ASP A 268 5.95 -6.77 23.23
CA ASP A 268 4.96 -5.89 22.58
C ASP A 268 5.14 -5.85 21.05
N LYS A 269 4.04 -5.80 20.31
CA LYS A 269 4.02 -5.82 18.84
C LYS A 269 2.93 -4.92 18.30
N THR A 270 3.16 -3.61 18.35
CA THR A 270 2.22 -2.64 17.78
C THR A 270 2.27 -2.70 16.25
N TYR A 271 1.13 -2.98 15.62
CA TYR A 271 0.98 -2.97 14.17
C TYR A 271 0.71 -1.56 13.65
N GLU A 272 0.89 -1.35 12.34
CA GLU A 272 0.69 -0.05 11.70
C GLU A 272 -0.74 0.50 11.91
N GLU A 273 -1.74 -0.39 11.97
CA GLU A 273 -3.13 -0.05 12.23
C GLU A 273 -3.39 0.38 13.69
N ASP A 274 -2.91 -0.37 14.69
CA ASP A 274 -3.09 -0.02 16.10
C ASP A 274 -2.51 1.37 16.40
N LEU A 275 -1.34 1.66 15.82
CA LEU A 275 -0.72 2.97 15.93
C LEU A 275 -1.53 4.07 15.22
N LEU A 276 -2.09 3.80 14.04
CA LEU A 276 -2.97 4.73 13.31
C LEU A 276 -4.27 5.01 14.07
N ASN A 277 -4.85 4.00 14.70
CA ASN A 277 -6.05 4.11 15.53
C ASN A 277 -5.75 4.89 16.81
N ALA A 278 -4.67 4.56 17.51
CA ALA A 278 -4.23 5.27 18.72
C ALA A 278 -3.93 6.76 18.47
N VAL A 279 -3.23 7.07 17.37
CA VAL A 279 -3.01 8.47 16.95
C VAL A 279 -4.31 9.14 16.50
N THR A 280 -5.25 8.41 15.92
CA THR A 280 -6.58 8.95 15.54
C THR A 280 -7.43 9.27 16.75
N ASN A 281 -7.36 8.50 17.84
CA ASN A 281 -8.01 8.85 19.10
C ASN A 281 -7.34 10.08 19.74
N ALA A 282 -6.01 10.08 19.84
CA ALA A 282 -5.27 11.16 20.50
C ALA A 282 -5.37 12.51 19.77
N LYS A 283 -5.39 12.54 18.43
CA LYS A 283 -5.48 13.81 17.68
C LYS A 283 -6.82 14.53 17.85
N LEU A 284 -7.90 13.86 18.30
CA LEU A 284 -9.19 14.51 18.57
C LEU A 284 -9.08 15.53 19.70
N LEU A 285 -8.16 15.32 20.65
CA LEU A 285 -7.86 16.27 21.74
C LEU A 285 -7.26 17.59 21.23
N LEU A 286 -6.74 17.64 20.00
CA LEU A 286 -6.21 18.85 19.38
C LEU A 286 -7.32 19.76 18.81
N GLU A 287 -8.50 19.21 18.49
CA GLU A 287 -9.55 19.94 17.78
C GLU A 287 -10.12 21.14 18.56
N PRO A 288 -10.36 21.07 19.90
CA PRO A 288 -10.80 22.23 20.71
C PRO A 288 -9.74 23.33 20.86
N HIS A 289 -8.52 23.08 20.40
CA HIS A 289 -7.39 24.01 20.46
C HIS A 289 -6.98 24.51 19.06
N ASP A 290 -7.83 24.32 18.05
CA ASP A 290 -7.62 24.73 16.65
C ASP A 290 -6.37 24.14 15.97
N PHE A 291 -5.83 23.05 16.51
CA PHE A 291 -4.74 22.29 15.92
C PHE A 291 -5.24 21.11 15.09
N VAL A 292 -4.45 20.73 14.07
CA VAL A 292 -4.68 19.54 13.23
C VAL A 292 -3.34 18.84 13.04
N LEU A 293 -3.31 17.52 13.24
CA LEU A 293 -2.16 16.71 12.90
C LEU A 293 -2.01 16.62 11.37
N ILE A 294 -0.94 17.17 10.82
CA ILE A 294 -0.64 17.15 9.38
C ILE A 294 -0.14 15.75 8.98
N ASP A 295 0.90 15.27 9.65
CA ASP A 295 1.43 13.92 9.48
C ASP A 295 2.19 13.47 10.74
N PHE A 296 2.50 12.17 10.81
CA PHE A 296 3.28 11.60 11.90
C PHE A 296 4.15 10.40 11.50
N THR A 297 5.21 10.17 12.27
CA THR A 297 5.96 8.91 12.24
C THR A 297 6.38 8.51 13.65
N SER A 298 7.10 7.40 13.79
CA SER A 298 7.52 6.87 15.08
C SER A 298 8.91 6.24 15.04
N ARG A 299 9.48 5.99 16.22
CA ARG A 299 10.60 5.08 16.44
C ARG A 299 10.47 4.39 17.79
N VAL A 300 11.25 3.33 17.98
CA VAL A 300 11.58 2.82 19.31
C VAL A 300 12.86 3.51 19.76
N ASP A 301 12.90 3.96 21.01
CA ASP A 301 14.05 4.61 21.61
C ASP A 301 14.59 3.81 22.79
N PHE A 302 15.81 3.31 22.65
CA PHE A 302 16.55 2.53 23.65
C PHE A 302 17.64 3.35 24.35
N SER A 303 17.69 4.68 24.16
CA SER A 303 18.67 5.55 24.85
C SER A 303 18.44 5.69 26.35
N SER A 304 17.26 5.27 26.83
CA SER A 304 16.90 5.16 28.24
C SER A 304 16.46 3.74 28.58
N TYR A 305 16.63 3.33 29.84
CA TYR A 305 16.00 2.12 30.37
C TYR A 305 14.85 2.47 31.33
N PRO A 306 13.67 1.84 31.21
CA PRO A 306 13.22 1.02 30.08
C PRO A 306 13.13 1.81 28.76
N GLY A 307 13.20 1.10 27.63
CA GLY A 307 13.01 1.68 26.30
C GLY A 307 11.57 2.21 26.12
N ARG A 308 11.36 3.12 25.17
CA ARG A 308 10.06 3.79 24.96
C ARG A 308 9.69 3.96 23.50
N TYR A 309 8.41 4.15 23.23
CA TYR A 309 7.95 4.64 21.93
C TYR A 309 8.11 6.16 21.85
N VAL A 310 8.55 6.65 20.69
CA VAL A 310 8.66 8.07 20.38
C VAL A 310 7.87 8.33 19.10
N LEU A 311 6.90 9.23 19.15
CA LEU A 311 6.14 9.70 17.97
C LEU A 311 6.60 11.10 17.58
N TYR A 312 6.77 11.35 16.29
CA TYR A 312 7.02 12.69 15.74
C TYR A 312 5.73 13.20 15.10
N TRP A 313 5.22 14.34 15.56
CA TRP A 313 3.97 14.94 15.09
C TRP A 313 4.24 16.29 14.43
N GLU A 314 3.87 16.47 13.16
CA GLU A 314 3.83 17.80 12.54
C GLU A 314 2.42 18.39 12.67
N LEU A 315 2.31 19.57 13.27
CA LEU A 315 1.03 20.21 13.57
C LEU A 315 0.79 21.43 12.68
N GLY A 316 -0.44 21.54 12.19
CA GLY A 316 -1.00 22.75 11.59
C GLY A 316 -2.00 23.41 12.53
N SER A 317 -2.31 24.68 12.27
CA SER A 317 -3.42 25.39 12.92
C SER A 317 -4.45 25.83 11.89
N LYS A 318 -5.73 25.84 12.30
CA LYS A 318 -6.84 26.41 11.53
C LYS A 318 -6.80 27.94 11.50
N VAL A 319 -6.18 28.57 12.51
CA VAL A 319 -6.05 30.02 12.64
C VAL A 319 -4.77 30.49 11.95
N LYS A 320 -4.90 31.40 10.98
CA LYS A 320 -3.75 32.17 10.47
C LYS A 320 -3.39 33.25 11.48
N ASP A 321 -2.09 33.43 11.72
CA ASP A 321 -1.48 34.39 12.66
C ASP A 321 -1.61 34.09 14.17
N LYS A 322 -0.82 33.10 14.61
CA LYS A 322 0.23 33.28 15.63
C LYS A 322 1.15 32.05 15.67
N LYS A 323 2.30 32.17 16.34
CA LYS A 323 3.03 30.99 16.88
C LYS A 323 2.22 30.40 18.03
N LEU A 324 1.11 29.74 17.69
CA LEU A 324 0.34 28.97 18.63
C LEU A 324 1.06 27.62 18.78
N GLU A 325 1.55 27.31 19.97
CA GLU A 325 2.02 25.98 20.33
C GLU A 325 0.95 25.30 21.19
N PRO A 326 0.72 23.98 21.03
CA PRO A 326 -0.23 23.27 21.86
C PRO A 326 0.24 23.31 23.31
N LYS A 327 -0.69 23.54 24.24
CA LYS A 327 -0.39 23.54 25.67
C LYS A 327 0.21 22.20 26.09
N ARG A 328 1.19 22.23 27.00
CA ARG A 328 1.93 21.05 27.42
C ARG A 328 1.00 19.96 27.96
N GLU A 329 -0.01 20.35 28.75
CA GLU A 329 -0.97 19.45 29.37
C GLU A 329 -1.80 18.69 28.31
N VAL A 330 -2.15 19.35 27.20
CA VAL A 330 -2.87 18.73 26.07
C VAL A 330 -1.99 17.70 25.37
N MET A 331 -0.70 18.01 25.18
CA MET A 331 0.25 17.09 24.56
C MET A 331 0.57 15.88 25.46
N GLU A 332 0.63 16.07 26.78
CA GLU A 332 0.79 14.98 27.75
C GLU A 332 -0.46 14.09 27.82
N GLU A 333 -1.66 14.67 27.68
CA GLU A 333 -2.90 13.90 27.53
C GLU A 333 -2.95 13.15 26.19
N CYS A 334 -2.50 13.75 25.08
CA CYS A 334 -2.33 13.05 23.81
C CYS A 334 -1.39 11.84 23.94
N CYS A 335 -0.27 11.98 24.67
CA CYS A 335 0.64 10.87 24.93
C CYS A 335 -0.10 9.72 25.64
N PHE A 336 -0.83 10.03 26.72
CA PHE A 336 -1.62 9.05 27.47
C PHE A 336 -2.72 8.40 26.60
N THR A 337 -3.46 9.17 25.80
CA THR A 337 -4.53 8.64 24.93
C THR A 337 -3.98 7.69 23.86
N VAL A 338 -2.75 7.90 23.37
CA VAL A 338 -2.06 6.90 22.55
C VAL A 338 -1.79 5.64 23.39
N GLU A 339 -1.18 5.76 24.58
CA GLU A 339 -0.87 4.58 25.42
C GLU A 339 -2.11 3.74 25.79
N GLU A 340 -3.23 4.41 26.10
CA GLU A 340 -4.51 3.79 26.45
C GLU A 340 -5.17 3.07 25.26
N SER A 341 -4.90 3.54 24.04
CA SER A 341 -5.44 2.97 22.79
C SER A 341 -4.58 1.83 22.22
N LEU A 342 -3.41 1.54 22.79
CA LEU A 342 -2.54 0.44 22.35
C LEU A 342 -2.96 -0.90 22.96
N ASP A 343 -2.41 -1.99 22.42
CA ASP A 343 -2.77 -3.36 22.80
C ASP A 343 -2.52 -3.69 24.29
N SER A 344 -3.12 -4.78 24.76
CA SER A 344 -3.00 -5.21 26.16
C SER A 344 -1.58 -5.66 26.55
N VAL A 345 -0.70 -5.97 25.60
CA VAL A 345 0.72 -6.32 25.85
C VAL A 345 1.53 -5.05 26.11
N TYR A 346 1.36 -4.00 25.30
CA TYR A 346 1.95 -2.69 25.54
C TYR A 346 1.49 -2.13 26.90
N ARG A 347 0.18 -2.15 27.16
CA ARG A 347 -0.38 -1.64 28.42
C ARG A 347 0.06 -2.46 29.63
N LYS A 348 0.20 -3.79 29.50
CA LYS A 348 0.86 -4.65 30.52
C LYS A 348 2.32 -4.26 30.75
N GLY A 349 3.08 -4.00 29.69
CA GLY A 349 4.49 -3.59 29.79
C GLY A 349 4.68 -2.26 30.53
N ARG A 350 3.76 -1.31 30.32
CA ARG A 350 3.70 -0.03 31.05
C ARG A 350 3.23 -0.18 32.50
N LYS A 351 2.17 -0.95 32.74
CA LYS A 351 1.49 -1.02 34.05
C LYS A 351 2.12 -2.04 35.00
N ASN A 352 2.35 -3.27 34.54
CA ASN A 352 2.73 -4.41 35.37
C ASN A 352 4.22 -4.75 35.23
N ASP A 353 4.69 -5.03 34.01
CA ASP A 353 6.03 -5.63 33.81
C ASP A 353 7.16 -4.60 33.90
N LYS A 354 6.86 -3.31 33.75
CA LYS A 354 7.79 -2.16 33.82
C LYS A 354 8.98 -2.23 32.85
N ASN A 355 8.86 -3.03 31.80
CA ASN A 355 9.81 -3.14 30.68
C ASN A 355 9.60 -2.06 29.60
N ILE A 356 8.51 -1.27 29.65
CA ILE A 356 8.21 -0.18 28.72
C ILE A 356 8.11 1.18 29.45
N GLY A 357 8.90 2.16 28.99
CA GLY A 357 8.92 3.54 29.46
C GLY A 357 7.76 4.39 28.92
N PRO A 358 7.52 5.59 29.48
CA PRO A 358 6.43 6.46 29.05
C PRO A 358 6.63 6.93 27.62
N LEU A 359 5.58 6.76 26.80
CA LEU A 359 5.53 7.24 25.42
C LEU A 359 5.83 8.73 25.35
N GLU A 360 6.65 9.12 24.38
CA GLU A 360 7.01 10.49 24.07
C GLU A 360 6.34 10.94 22.78
N ILE A 361 5.75 12.13 22.76
CA ILE A 361 5.41 12.85 21.54
C ILE A 361 6.38 14.02 21.40
N LYS A 362 7.08 14.07 20.26
CA LYS A 362 7.94 15.17 19.82
C LYS A 362 7.22 15.95 18.73
N VAL A 363 6.89 17.20 18.99
CA VAL A 363 6.33 18.08 17.95
C VAL A 363 7.48 18.56 17.07
N VAL A 364 7.36 18.39 15.76
CA VAL A 364 8.35 18.86 14.77
C VAL A 364 7.86 20.12 14.07
N ARG A 365 8.80 20.92 13.54
CA ARG A 365 8.47 22.13 12.78
C ARG A 365 7.70 21.78 11.51
N ARG A 366 6.89 22.73 11.03
CA ARG A 366 6.19 22.60 9.75
C ARG A 366 7.17 22.43 8.59
N GLY A 367 6.91 21.48 7.69
CA GLY A 367 7.80 21.08 6.60
C GLY A 367 8.82 19.99 6.96
N ALA A 368 8.84 19.48 8.19
CA ALA A 368 9.74 18.40 8.59
C ALA A 368 9.45 17.10 7.81
N PHE A 369 8.18 16.82 7.50
CA PHE A 369 7.83 15.66 6.68
C PHE A 369 8.14 15.85 5.19
N ASP A 370 8.20 17.10 4.70
CA ASP A 370 8.71 17.41 3.36
C ASP A 370 10.24 17.19 3.28
N GLU A 371 10.99 17.59 4.31
CA GLU A 371 12.43 17.31 4.44
C GLU A 371 12.69 15.79 4.49
N LEU A 372 11.89 15.04 5.25
CA LEU A 372 11.93 13.58 5.32
C LEU A 372 11.62 12.92 3.96
N MET A 373 10.60 13.40 3.25
CA MET A 373 10.26 12.94 1.91
C MET A 373 11.42 13.17 0.94
N ASN A 374 11.97 14.39 0.92
CA ASN A 374 13.08 14.76 0.04
C ASN A 374 14.32 13.88 0.30
N PHE A 375 14.60 13.53 1.56
CA PHE A 375 15.65 12.56 1.90
C PHE A 375 15.42 11.19 1.25
N PHE A 376 14.24 10.58 1.41
CA PHE A 376 13.95 9.28 0.81
C PHE A 376 13.90 9.32 -0.73
N VAL A 377 13.38 10.40 -1.31
CA VAL A 377 13.36 10.62 -2.76
C VAL A 377 14.77 10.76 -3.32
N SER A 378 15.67 11.50 -2.65
CA SER A 378 17.08 11.62 -3.06
C SER A 378 17.81 10.27 -3.08
N ARG A 379 17.37 9.32 -2.25
CA ARG A 379 17.86 7.93 -2.15
C ARG A 379 17.12 6.95 -3.07
N GLY A 380 16.37 7.44 -4.05
CA GLY A 380 15.74 6.63 -5.10
C GLY A 380 14.34 6.13 -4.81
N THR A 381 13.69 6.56 -3.72
CA THR A 381 12.25 6.32 -3.55
C THR A 381 11.47 7.14 -4.57
N SER A 382 10.51 6.52 -5.27
CA SER A 382 9.66 7.24 -6.20
C SER A 382 8.76 8.25 -5.48
N VAL A 383 8.74 9.50 -5.94
CA VAL A 383 7.82 10.56 -5.45
C VAL A 383 6.37 10.09 -5.47
N SER A 384 5.92 9.44 -6.55
CA SER A 384 4.53 8.99 -6.71
C SER A 384 4.15 7.76 -5.89
N GLN A 385 5.14 7.08 -5.31
CA GLN A 385 4.93 5.95 -4.40
C GLN A 385 5.31 6.29 -2.95
N TYR A 386 5.83 7.49 -2.70
CA TYR A 386 6.20 7.90 -1.35
C TYR A 386 4.96 7.96 -0.46
N LYS A 387 5.10 7.35 0.71
CA LYS A 387 4.20 7.49 1.83
C LYS A 387 5.08 7.65 3.04
N THR A 388 4.77 8.62 3.91
CA THR A 388 5.46 8.78 5.18
C THR A 388 5.49 7.43 5.92
N PRO A 389 6.68 6.86 6.17
CA PRO A 389 6.78 5.59 6.86
C PRO A 389 6.27 5.78 8.29
N ARG A 390 5.34 4.93 8.76
CA ARG A 390 4.77 5.08 10.11
C ARG A 390 5.74 4.71 11.25
N SER A 391 6.88 4.12 10.91
CA SER A 391 8.04 3.90 11.80
C SER A 391 9.34 4.02 10.99
N VAL A 392 10.32 4.75 11.53
CA VAL A 392 11.64 5.01 10.92
C VAL A 392 12.74 4.32 11.72
N LYS A 393 13.60 3.58 11.01
CA LYS A 393 14.79 2.90 11.57
C LYS A 393 16.11 3.35 10.93
N ASN A 394 16.06 4.30 9.99
CA ASN A 394 17.26 4.81 9.33
C ASN A 394 17.83 5.98 10.13
N GLU A 395 19.07 5.86 10.60
CA GLU A 395 19.72 6.84 11.48
C GLU A 395 19.82 8.25 10.89
N GLU A 396 19.98 8.40 9.57
CA GLU A 396 20.03 9.72 8.93
C GLU A 396 18.65 10.37 8.88
N ALA A 397 17.61 9.60 8.55
CA ALA A 397 16.22 10.06 8.63
C ALA A 397 15.82 10.43 10.08
N LEU A 398 16.29 9.67 11.08
CA LEU A 398 16.10 10.01 12.50
C LEU A 398 16.84 11.29 12.91
N LYS A 399 18.04 11.55 12.38
CA LYS A 399 18.77 12.81 12.62
C LYS A 399 18.04 14.01 12.04
N ILE A 400 17.45 13.88 10.84
CA ILE A 400 16.59 14.93 10.26
C ILE A 400 15.41 15.20 11.20
N LEU A 401 14.68 14.16 11.62
CA LEU A 401 13.55 14.30 12.53
C LEU A 401 13.95 14.95 13.87
N GLU A 402 14.99 14.46 14.56
CA GLU A 402 15.45 15.07 15.83
C GLU A 402 15.89 16.53 15.68
N ALA A 403 16.54 16.90 14.56
CA ALA A 403 16.94 18.29 14.29
C ALA A 403 15.75 19.23 14.03
N THR A 404 14.56 18.68 13.72
CA THR A 404 13.33 19.46 13.47
C THR A 404 12.41 19.57 14.70
N VAL A 405 12.76 18.96 15.85
CA VAL A 405 11.93 18.96 17.06
C VAL A 405 11.85 20.34 17.70
N VAL A 406 10.63 20.79 17.96
CA VAL A 406 10.30 22.07 18.62
C VAL A 406 9.99 21.85 20.10
N SER A 407 9.21 20.81 20.44
CA SER A 407 8.85 20.49 21.83
C SER A 407 8.73 18.98 22.06
N LYS A 408 8.77 18.58 23.34
CA LYS A 408 8.76 17.18 23.78
C LYS A 408 7.81 17.04 24.97
N SER A 409 6.92 16.06 24.90
CA SER A 409 5.96 15.72 25.96
C SER A 409 5.99 14.21 26.22
N PHE A 410 5.77 13.82 27.48
CA PHE A 410 5.71 12.42 27.90
C PHE A 410 4.37 12.11 28.55
N SER A 411 3.88 10.89 28.38
CA SER A 411 2.74 10.38 29.15
C SER A 411 3.03 10.46 30.66
N GLN A 412 2.27 11.29 31.38
CA GLN A 412 2.37 11.44 32.84
C GLN A 412 1.56 10.39 33.62
N LYS A 413 0.69 9.66 32.91
CA LYS A 413 -0.17 8.62 33.45
C LYS A 413 0.32 7.25 32.99
N VAL A 414 -0.16 6.19 33.65
CA VAL A 414 0.06 4.81 33.24
C VAL A 414 -1.27 4.28 32.68
N PRO A 415 -1.29 3.65 31.49
CA PRO A 415 -2.52 3.15 30.91
C PRO A 415 -3.19 2.07 31.76
N SER A 416 -4.50 1.93 31.62
CA SER A 416 -5.25 0.85 32.24
C SER A 416 -4.85 -0.51 31.66
N TRP A 417 -4.95 -1.56 32.47
CA TRP A 417 -4.70 -2.94 32.08
C TRP A 417 -5.20 -3.87 33.19
N GLU A 418 -5.90 -4.94 32.80
CA GLU A 418 -6.42 -5.96 33.70
C GLU A 418 -6.09 -7.37 33.22
N LEU A 419 -5.98 -8.32 34.17
CA LEU A 419 -5.40 -9.65 33.94
C LEU A 419 -6.15 -10.49 32.88
N HIS A 420 -7.45 -10.22 32.69
CA HIS A 420 -8.33 -11.00 31.82
C HIS A 420 -8.32 -10.53 30.35
N GLU A 421 -7.73 -9.38 30.03
CA GLU A 421 -7.66 -8.85 28.65
C GLU A 421 -6.77 -9.68 27.70
N LEU A 422 -5.96 -10.60 28.23
CA LEU A 422 -5.06 -11.49 27.47
C LEU A 422 -5.79 -12.46 26.52
N HIS A 423 -7.12 -12.61 26.66
CA HIS A 423 -7.92 -13.56 25.88
C HIS A 423 -8.96 -12.91 24.94
N SER A 424 -9.06 -11.58 24.90
CA SER A 424 -10.19 -10.87 24.28
C SER A 424 -9.94 -10.31 22.86
N SER A 425 -8.77 -10.56 22.26
CA SER A 425 -8.37 -9.94 20.97
C SER A 425 -7.71 -10.92 20.01
N ARG A 426 -8.52 -11.80 19.40
CA ARG A 426 -8.22 -12.53 18.15
C ARG A 426 -9.50 -12.80 17.35
#